data_AF-A0A4R1XIJ8-F1
#
_entry.id   AF-A0A4R1XIJ8-F1
#
_cell.length_a   1.000
_cell.length_b   1.000
_cell.length_c   1.000
_cell.angle_alpha   90.00
_cell.angle_beta   90.00
_cell.angle_gamma   90.00
#
_symmetry.space_group_name_H-M   'P 1'
#
loop_
_entity.id
_entity.type
_entity.pdbx_description
1 polymer ?
#
loop_
_entity_poly.entity_id
_entity_poly.type
_entity_poly.pdbx_seq_one_letter_code
_entity_poly.pdbx_strand_id
1 'polypeptide(L)' 'MALDTLQRSPKHVLLLHVRAINAAWLEDIVQAFNQNGWTFINSDTAYQDPLYKIQPQILPAGESIVWTIAKIYGI' A
#
# COMPACT_ATOMS: atom_id res chain seq x y z
N MET A 1 -0.87 -5.82 10.75
CA MET A 1 -1.79 -4.71 10.36
C MET A 1 -2.77 -5.12 9.28
N ALA A 2 -2.39 -5.27 7.99
CA ALA A 2 -3.39 -5.55 6.94
C ALA A 2 -4.18 -6.86 7.16
N LEU A 3 -3.51 -7.94 7.57
CA LEU A 3 -4.18 -9.20 7.90
C LEU A 3 -5.14 -9.04 9.09
N ASP A 4 -4.71 -8.36 10.15
CA ASP A 4 -5.53 -8.15 11.35
C ASP A 4 -6.76 -7.29 11.03
N THR A 5 -6.59 -6.26 10.20
CA THR A 5 -7.63 -5.29 9.85
C THR A 5 -8.59 -5.78 8.76
N LEU A 6 -8.09 -6.43 7.71
CA LEU A 6 -8.87 -6.80 6.52
C LEU A 6 -9.08 -8.30 6.38
N GLN A 7 -8.46 -9.12 7.25
CA GLN A 7 -8.42 -10.58 7.15
C GLN A 7 -7.80 -11.09 5.83
N ARG A 8 -7.06 -10.22 5.13
CA ARG A 8 -6.34 -10.49 3.90
C ARG A 8 -5.26 -9.43 3.68
N SER A 9 -4.27 -9.74 2.84
CA SER A 9 -3.34 -8.72 2.33
C SER A 9 -3.85 -8.21 0.98
N PRO A 10 -4.22 -6.92 0.85
CA PRO A 10 -4.53 -6.35 -0.46
C PRO A 10 -3.27 -6.27 -1.32
N LYS A 11 -3.45 -5.98 -2.61
CA LYS A 11 -2.34 -5.59 -3.49
C LYS A 11 -1.84 -4.23 -3.04
N HIS A 12 -0.63 -4.19 -2.46
CA HIS A 12 -0.06 -2.96 -1.91
C HIS A 12 0.45 -2.04 -3.02
N VAL A 13 0.32 -0.73 -2.81
CA VAL A 13 0.83 0.30 -3.71
C VAL A 13 1.95 1.07 -3.01
N LEU A 14 3.13 1.09 -3.64
CA LEU A 14 4.28 1.87 -3.16
C LEU A 14 4.26 3.24 -3.83
N LEU A 15 4.06 4.30 -3.03
CA LEU A 15 4.15 5.68 -3.50
C LEU A 15 5.59 6.17 -3.39
N LEU A 16 6.20 6.57 -4.51
CA LEU A 16 7.54 7.12 -4.56
C LEU A 16 7.52 8.56 -5.08
N HIS A 17 8.35 9.41 -4.51
CA HIS A 17 8.63 10.73 -5.07
C HIS A 17 9.73 10.61 -6.12
N VAL A 18 9.57 11.26 -7.26
CA VAL A 18 10.64 11.29 -8.28
C VAL A 18 11.75 12.21 -7.78
N ARG A 19 12.83 11.62 -7.27
CA ARG A 19 14.02 12.31 -6.75
C ARG A 19 15.27 11.53 -7.13
N ALA A 20 16.41 12.22 -7.23
CA ALA A 20 17.69 11.61 -7.64
C ALA A 20 18.07 10.39 -6.79
N ILE A 21 17.87 10.46 -5.46
CA ILE A 21 18.12 9.33 -4.57
C ILE A 21 17.22 8.13 -4.88
N ASN A 22 15.93 8.34 -5.09
CA ASN A 22 15.00 7.24 -5.40
C ASN A 22 15.30 6.63 -6.76
N ALA A 23 15.75 7.42 -7.73
CA ALA A 23 16.18 6.91 -9.03
C ALA A 23 17.47 6.07 -8.92
N ALA A 24 18.43 6.52 -8.11
CA ALA A 24 19.71 5.84 -7.93
C ALA A 24 19.60 4.46 -7.27
N TRP A 25 18.57 4.24 -6.43
CA TRP A 25 18.36 3.00 -5.68
C TRP A 25 17.12 2.21 -6.11
N LEU A 26 16.47 2.60 -7.22
CA LEU A 26 15.21 1.97 -7.63
C LEU A 26 15.41 0.48 -7.95
N GLU A 27 16.53 0.13 -8.59
CA GLU A 27 16.85 -1.25 -8.93
C GLU A 27 17.04 -2.12 -7.69
N ASP A 28 17.76 -1.64 -6.68
CA ASP A 28 17.95 -2.35 -5.41
C ASP A 28 16.63 -2.56 -4.67
N ILE A 29 15.74 -1.56 -4.68
CA ILE A 29 14.39 -1.67 -4.10
C ILE A 29 13.61 -2.78 -4.81
N VAL A 30 13.61 -2.79 -6.15
CA VAL A 30 12.91 -3.82 -6.95
C VAL A 30 13.49 -5.21 -6.65
N GLN A 31 14.82 -5.33 -6.60
CA GLN A 31 15.48 -6.60 -6.30
C GLN A 31 15.14 -7.09 -4.90
N ALA A 32 15.16 -6.22 -3.90
CA ALA A 32 14.81 -6.56 -2.53
C ALA A 32 13.36 -7.07 -2.41
N PHE A 33 12.40 -6.42 -3.09
CA PHE A 33 11.02 -6.90 -3.11
C PHE A 33 10.90 -8.28 -3.75
N ASN A 34 11.54 -8.51 -4.90
CA ASN A 34 11.54 -9.81 -5.58
C ASN A 34 12.14 -10.92 -4.69
N GLN A 35 13.26 -10.65 -4.01
CA GLN A 35 13.90 -11.60 -3.10
C GLN A 35 13.02 -11.95 -1.90
N ASN A 36 12.16 -11.02 -1.47
CA ASN A 36 11.18 -11.24 -0.40
C ASN A 36 9.86 -11.84 -0.91
N GLY A 37 9.82 -12.36 -2.15
CA GLY A 37 8.67 -13.07 -2.71
C GLY A 37 7.54 -12.15 -3.21
N TRP A 38 7.79 -10.84 -3.33
CA TRP A 38 6.82 -9.92 -3.92
C TRP A 38 6.84 -9.99 -5.45
N THR A 39 5.69 -9.76 -6.05
CA THR A 39 5.54 -9.65 -7.51
C THR A 39 5.03 -8.26 -7.86
N PHE A 40 5.71 -7.58 -8.77
CA PHE A 40 5.27 -6.29 -9.30
C PHE A 40 4.11 -6.47 -10.28
N ILE A 41 3.11 -5.61 -10.16
CA ILE A 41 1.91 -5.59 -11.00
C ILE A 41 1.61 -4.16 -11.44
N ASN A 42 0.76 -3.99 -12.45
CA ASN A 42 0.25 -2.69 -12.85
C ASN A 42 -0.58 -2.06 -11.72
N SER A 43 -0.39 -0.76 -11.49
CA SER A 43 -1.13 0.00 -10.47
C SER A 43 -2.65 -0.10 -10.67
N ASP A 44 -3.12 -0.05 -11.92
CA ASP A 44 -4.53 -0.19 -12.26
C ASP A 44 -5.13 -1.50 -11.74
N THR A 45 -4.34 -2.58 -11.71
CA THR A 45 -4.75 -3.89 -11.17
C THR A 45 -4.83 -3.89 -9.64
N ALA A 46 -3.99 -3.11 -8.96
CA ALA A 46 -4.08 -2.92 -7.51
C ALA A 46 -5.29 -2.06 -7.14
N TYR A 47 -5.56 -1.00 -7.90
CA TYR A 47 -6.67 -0.08 -7.65
C TYR A 47 -8.07 -0.67 -7.88
N GLN A 48 -8.18 -1.84 -8.53
CA GLN A 48 -9.45 -2.58 -8.61
C GLN A 48 -9.89 -3.18 -7.26
N ASP A 49 -9.06 -3.14 -6.23
CA ASP A 49 -9.41 -3.67 -4.92
C ASP A 49 -10.62 -2.92 -4.32
N PRO A 50 -11.70 -3.61 -3.86
CA PRO A 50 -12.87 -2.98 -3.26
C PRO A 50 -12.57 -2.06 -2.08
N LEU A 51 -11.42 -2.24 -1.42
CA LEU A 51 -10.88 -1.36 -0.38
C LEU A 51 -10.97 0.12 -0.77
N TYR A 52 -10.65 0.46 -2.03
CA TYR A 52 -10.64 1.85 -2.50
C TYR A 52 -12.04 2.47 -2.67
N LYS A 53 -13.12 1.68 -2.53
CA LYS A 53 -14.49 2.19 -2.51
C LYS A 53 -14.94 2.62 -1.10
N ILE A 54 -14.16 2.28 -0.07
CA ILE A 54 -14.44 2.67 1.31
C ILE A 54 -14.13 4.16 1.45
N GLN A 55 -15.10 4.93 1.93
CA GLN A 55 -14.96 6.36 2.22
C GLN A 55 -15.10 6.58 3.73
N PRO A 56 -13.98 6.56 4.47
CA PRO A 56 -13.98 6.84 5.90
C PRO A 56 -14.46 8.26 6.16
N GLN A 57 -15.46 8.42 7.03
CA GLN A 57 -15.90 9.74 7.50
C GLN A 57 -15.00 10.26 8.63
N ILE A 58 -13.69 10.28 8.38
CA ILE A 58 -12.70 10.85 9.31
C ILE A 58 -11.81 11.83 8.54
N LEU A 59 -11.25 12.82 9.24
CA LEU A 59 -10.28 13.73 8.65
C LEU A 59 -9.06 12.92 8.16
N PRO A 60 -8.69 12.98 6.87
CA PRO A 60 -7.56 12.23 6.36
C PRO A 60 -6.26 12.76 6.99
N ALA A 61 -5.53 11.88 7.68
CA ALA A 61 -4.30 12.21 8.39
C ALA A 61 -3.01 11.97 7.58
N GLY A 62 -3.13 11.75 6.26
CA GLY A 62 -1.98 11.43 5.39
C GLY A 62 -1.51 9.98 5.47
N GLU A 63 -2.28 9.10 6.12
CA GLU A 63 -1.95 7.69 6.34
C GLU A 63 -2.62 6.76 5.31
N SER A 64 -2.24 5.48 5.33
CA SER A 64 -2.84 4.49 4.43
C SER A 64 -4.32 4.22 4.78
N ILE A 65 -5.14 3.88 3.77
CA ILE A 65 -6.54 3.49 3.99
C ILE A 65 -6.69 2.27 4.91
N VAL A 66 -5.73 1.34 4.89
CA VAL A 66 -5.71 0.19 5.80
C VAL A 66 -5.59 0.64 7.24
N TRP A 67 -4.70 1.60 7.52
CA TRP A 67 -4.56 2.18 8.84
C TRP A 67 -5.82 2.92 9.28
N THR A 68 -6.43 3.68 8.38
CA THR A 68 -7.68 4.40 8.67
C THR A 68 -8.79 3.44 9.08
N ILE A 69 -8.91 2.31 8.39
CA ILE A 69 -9.87 1.27 8.71
C ILE A 69 -9.54 0.60 10.06
N ALA A 70 -8.26 0.32 10.33
CA ALA A 70 -7.83 -0.23 11.62
C ALA A 70 -8.28 0.66 12.78
N LYS A 71 -8.08 1.97 12.67
CA LYS A 71 -8.51 2.95 13.67
C LYS A 71 -10.02 2.97 13.90
N ILE A 72 -10.82 2.84 12.85
CA ILE A 72 -12.29 2.78 12.96
C ILE A 72 -12.73 1.54 13.75
N TYR A 73 -12.06 0.41 13.54
CA TYR A 73 -12.37 -0.85 14.21
C TYR A 73 -11.66 -1.05 15.55
N GLY A 74 -10.81 -0.11 15.98
CA GLY A 74 -10.08 -0.18 17.24
C GLY A 74 -8.96 -1.22 17.26
N ILE A 75 -8.34 -1.48 16.10
CA ILE A 75 -7.18 -2.36 15.91
C ILE A 75 -5.89 -1.55 15.91
#